data_AF-U2MSN5-F1
#
_entry.id   AF-U2MSN5-F1
#
_cell.length_a   1.000
_cell.length_b   1.000
_cell.length_c   1.000
_cell.angle_alpha   90.00
_cell.angle_beta   90.00
_cell.angle_gamma   90.00
#
_symmetry.space_group_name_H-M   'P 1'
#
loop_
_entity.id
_entity.type
_entity.pdbx_description
1 polymer ?
#
loop_
_entity_poly.entity_id
_entity_poly.type
_entity_poly.pdbx_seq_one_letter_code
_entity_poly.pdbx_strand_id
1 'polypeptide(L)'
;MKRFRPIVTGIFFLSAALPFFAAERPIVTGIKAEAGSGKRIFLTWTPPRNPEPAVTSLAVFRTEEPAAFFSDPDSLVPIVKLAKDSASFTDNVPDYKDYYYAVIALTEKGRYDIVIPSVNATVNGVRPRLPRKNAAKDTSASVQEKLYPEGAVRETPLPYIDLIESVNENKRTAMGRSARAQARLLAGSAETMHKMLSPYVFEEDLISPDGGDDYLLFDVLKTTFIKRKYADAETELLRLLATNRSEAVTSRARFYLGESYYFRGNYADAVNAFLYAADAYPSLAKKWIDSSLDFMQLPKN
;
A
#
# COMPACT_ATOMS: atom_id res chain seq x y z
N MET A 1 -92.96 2.28 -24.05
CA MET A 1 -92.03 1.40 -23.31
C MET A 1 -91.13 0.68 -24.30
N LYS A 2 -89.81 0.90 -24.24
CA LYS A 2 -88.72 -0.04 -24.59
C LYS A 2 -87.39 0.71 -24.43
N ARG A 3 -86.73 0.51 -23.28
CA ARG A 3 -85.38 1.02 -23.00
C ARG A 3 -84.37 0.06 -23.62
N PHE A 4 -83.50 0.58 -24.48
CA PHE A 4 -82.28 -0.08 -24.93
C PHE A 4 -81.30 -0.19 -23.74
N ARG A 5 -80.78 -1.38 -23.47
CA ARG A 5 -79.61 -1.61 -22.59
C ARG A 5 -78.47 -2.08 -23.48
N PRO A 6 -77.29 -1.43 -23.50
CA PRO A 6 -76.11 -2.01 -24.12
C PRO A 6 -75.47 -3.02 -23.15
N ILE A 7 -75.20 -4.22 -23.66
CA ILE A 7 -74.42 -5.25 -22.98
C ILE A 7 -72.95 -4.89 -23.19
N VAL A 8 -72.24 -4.59 -22.10
CA VAL A 8 -70.78 -4.40 -22.09
C VAL A 8 -70.15 -5.76 -21.84
N THR A 9 -69.56 -6.35 -22.87
CA THR A 9 -68.77 -7.58 -22.78
C THR A 9 -67.37 -7.22 -22.30
N GLY A 10 -67.11 -7.33 -21.00
CA GLY A 10 -65.78 -7.16 -20.42
C GLY A 10 -64.94 -8.42 -20.65
N ILE A 11 -63.89 -8.31 -21.46
CA ILE A 11 -62.86 -9.34 -21.60
C ILE A 11 -61.95 -9.25 -20.37
N PHE A 12 -62.08 -10.20 -19.45
CA PHE A 12 -61.13 -10.40 -18.36
C PHE A 12 -59.89 -11.12 -18.92
N PHE A 13 -58.81 -10.37 -19.16
CA PHE A 13 -57.49 -10.95 -19.30
C PHE A 13 -57.01 -11.40 -17.91
N LEU A 14 -57.25 -12.66 -17.59
CA LEU A 14 -56.62 -13.31 -16.44
C LEU A 14 -55.17 -13.63 -16.83
N SER A 15 -54.26 -12.67 -16.61
CA SER A 15 -52.82 -12.91 -16.68
C SER A 15 -52.43 -13.78 -15.50
N ALA A 16 -52.42 -15.09 -15.70
CA ALA A 16 -51.78 -16.02 -14.79
C ALA A 16 -50.26 -15.91 -15.01
N ALA A 17 -49.61 -15.04 -14.25
CA ALA A 17 -48.17 -15.05 -14.12
C ALA A 17 -47.77 -16.32 -13.34
N LEU A 18 -47.50 -17.41 -14.06
CA LEU A 18 -46.78 -18.55 -13.50
C LEU A 18 -45.38 -18.05 -13.10
N PRO A 19 -44.97 -18.15 -11.83
CA PRO A 19 -43.58 -17.89 -11.48
C PRO A 19 -42.76 -19.01 -12.11
N PHE A 20 -42.16 -18.74 -13.26
CA PHE A 20 -41.01 -19.52 -13.72
C PHE A 20 -39.91 -19.29 -12.68
N PHE A 21 -39.82 -20.18 -11.69
CA PHE A 21 -38.61 -20.32 -10.90
C PHE A 21 -37.55 -20.81 -11.88
N ALA A 22 -36.78 -19.88 -12.45
CA ALA A 22 -35.59 -20.22 -13.21
C ALA A 22 -34.68 -21.02 -12.28
N ALA A 23 -34.41 -22.27 -12.64
CA ALA A 23 -33.51 -23.11 -11.87
C ALA A 23 -32.14 -22.43 -11.77
N GLU A 24 -31.64 -22.27 -10.55
CA GLU A 24 -30.36 -21.61 -10.33
C GLU A 24 -29.24 -22.55 -10.78
N ARG A 25 -28.13 -21.97 -11.26
CA ARG A 25 -26.91 -22.76 -11.48
C ARG A 25 -26.38 -23.24 -10.13
N PRO A 26 -25.73 -24.41 -10.03
CA PRO A 26 -25.09 -24.91 -8.82
C PRO A 26 -23.82 -24.12 -8.48
N ILE A 27 -23.92 -22.80 -8.33
CA ILE A 27 -22.82 -21.88 -8.04
C ILE A 27 -23.18 -21.13 -6.77
N VAL A 28 -22.27 -21.12 -5.79
CA VAL A 28 -22.42 -20.27 -4.61
C VAL A 28 -22.13 -18.82 -4.97
N THR A 29 -22.79 -17.88 -4.30
CA THR A 29 -22.64 -16.46 -4.63
C THR A 29 -22.26 -15.64 -3.41
N GLY A 30 -21.65 -14.48 -3.64
CA GLY A 30 -21.32 -13.53 -2.59
C GLY A 30 -20.26 -14.04 -1.62
N ILE A 31 -19.26 -14.77 -2.12
CA ILE A 31 -18.14 -15.21 -1.29
C ILE A 31 -17.43 -13.99 -0.68
N LYS A 32 -17.23 -14.04 0.64
CA LYS A 32 -16.45 -13.07 1.40
C LYS A 32 -15.51 -13.81 2.32
N ALA A 33 -14.28 -13.35 2.37
CA ALA A 33 -13.28 -13.81 3.33
C ALA A 33 -12.88 -12.63 4.22
N GLU A 34 -12.86 -12.86 5.52
CA GLU A 34 -12.53 -11.86 6.53
C GLU A 34 -11.51 -12.40 7.53
N ALA A 35 -10.55 -11.56 7.88
CA ALA A 35 -9.52 -11.92 8.85
C ALA A 35 -10.08 -11.95 10.27
N GLY A 36 -10.04 -13.14 10.89
CA GLY A 36 -10.46 -13.37 12.26
C GLY A 36 -9.37 -13.08 13.29
N SER A 37 -9.64 -13.51 14.54
CA SER A 37 -8.66 -13.47 15.64
C SER A 37 -7.53 -14.48 15.40
N GLY A 38 -6.28 -14.02 15.47
CA GLY A 38 -5.10 -14.87 15.31
C GLY A 38 -4.91 -15.32 13.86
N LYS A 39 -4.68 -16.62 13.64
CA LYS A 39 -4.44 -17.21 12.31
C LYS A 39 -5.72 -17.76 11.64
N ARG A 40 -6.88 -17.23 12.01
CA ARG A 40 -8.19 -17.69 11.51
C ARG A 40 -8.69 -16.78 10.40
N ILE A 41 -9.22 -17.37 9.34
CA ILE A 41 -9.91 -16.66 8.27
C ILE A 41 -11.35 -17.18 8.22
N PHE A 42 -12.31 -16.25 8.30
CA PHE A 42 -13.73 -16.55 8.23
C PHE A 42 -14.21 -16.38 6.80
N LEU A 43 -14.81 -17.43 6.26
CA LEU A 43 -15.43 -17.43 4.95
C LEU A 43 -16.94 -17.49 5.09
N THR A 44 -17.63 -16.68 4.30
CA THR A 44 -19.09 -16.66 4.19
C THR A 44 -19.50 -16.62 2.73
N TRP A 45 -20.60 -17.27 2.38
CA TRP A 45 -21.18 -17.27 1.04
C TRP A 45 -22.68 -17.58 1.11
N THR A 46 -23.38 -17.39 0.00
CA THR A 46 -24.80 -17.71 -0.13
C THR A 46 -24.95 -19.01 -0.92
N PRO A 47 -25.46 -20.10 -0.32
CA PRO A 47 -25.70 -21.35 -1.03
C PRO A 47 -26.87 -21.20 -2.02
N PRO A 48 -26.85 -21.94 -3.15
CA PRO A 48 -27.96 -21.92 -4.11
C PRO A 48 -29.21 -22.56 -3.51
N ARG A 49 -30.39 -21.95 -3.73
CA ARG A 49 -31.63 -22.38 -3.05
C ARG A 49 -32.29 -23.58 -3.70
N ASN A 50 -32.20 -23.69 -5.02
CA ASN A 50 -32.74 -24.83 -5.77
C ASN A 50 -31.94 -25.04 -7.07
N PRO A 51 -30.71 -25.56 -6.98
CA PRO A 51 -29.83 -25.68 -8.13
C PRO A 51 -30.23 -26.86 -9.04
N GLU A 52 -30.18 -26.65 -10.36
CA GLU A 52 -30.21 -27.73 -11.35
C GLU A 52 -28.89 -27.76 -12.12
N PRO A 53 -28.09 -28.84 -12.02
CA PRO A 53 -28.30 -30.07 -11.24
C PRO A 53 -28.15 -29.90 -9.72
N ALA A 54 -28.77 -30.83 -8.96
CA ALA A 54 -28.76 -30.81 -7.50
C ALA A 54 -27.34 -30.89 -6.91
N VAL A 55 -27.07 -30.06 -5.91
CA VAL A 55 -25.79 -30.02 -5.20
C VAL A 55 -25.78 -31.05 -4.07
N THR A 56 -24.80 -31.95 -4.11
CA THR A 56 -24.58 -32.97 -3.09
C THR A 56 -23.72 -32.43 -1.94
N SER A 57 -22.66 -31.68 -2.26
CA SER A 57 -21.75 -31.08 -1.27
C SER A 57 -21.02 -29.86 -1.84
N LEU A 58 -20.39 -29.06 -0.98
CA LEU A 58 -19.56 -27.92 -1.37
C LEU A 58 -18.10 -28.21 -1.05
N ALA A 59 -17.18 -27.89 -1.96
CA ALA A 59 -15.74 -27.99 -1.75
C ALA A 59 -15.11 -26.61 -1.67
N VAL A 60 -14.27 -26.40 -0.66
CA VAL A 60 -13.52 -25.14 -0.46
C VAL A 60 -12.06 -25.36 -0.87
N PHE A 61 -11.54 -24.43 -1.66
CA PHE A 61 -10.17 -24.42 -2.17
C PHE A 61 -9.43 -23.18 -1.67
N ARG A 62 -8.12 -23.29 -1.51
CA ARG A 62 -7.22 -22.20 -1.11
C ARG A 62 -5.95 -22.22 -1.94
N THR A 63 -5.47 -21.03 -2.29
CA THR A 63 -4.17 -20.82 -2.94
C THR A 63 -3.47 -19.59 -2.35
N GLU A 64 -2.15 -19.55 -2.48
CA GLU A 64 -1.30 -18.39 -2.16
C GLU A 64 -1.17 -17.42 -3.35
N GLU A 65 -1.58 -17.86 -4.55
CA GLU A 65 -1.51 -17.07 -5.78
C GLU A 65 -2.86 -16.42 -6.14
N PRO A 66 -2.87 -15.31 -6.91
CA PRO A 66 -4.11 -14.59 -7.26
C PRO A 66 -5.16 -15.47 -7.94
N ALA A 67 -6.41 -14.99 -7.94
CA ALA A 67 -7.58 -15.73 -8.43
C ALA A 67 -7.47 -16.27 -9.88
N ALA A 68 -6.55 -15.74 -10.70
CA ALA A 68 -6.23 -16.29 -12.02
C ALA A 68 -5.76 -17.75 -11.96
N PHE A 69 -5.16 -18.19 -10.85
CA PHE A 69 -4.72 -19.56 -10.63
C PHE A 69 -5.88 -20.56 -10.47
N PHE A 70 -7.09 -20.10 -10.14
CA PHE A 70 -8.27 -20.97 -10.12
C PHE A 70 -8.73 -21.41 -11.53
N SER A 71 -8.07 -20.94 -12.59
CA SER A 71 -8.36 -21.32 -13.98
C SER A 71 -7.86 -22.73 -14.34
N ASP A 72 -6.99 -23.33 -13.53
CA ASP A 72 -6.56 -24.73 -13.66
C ASP A 72 -7.15 -25.58 -12.52
N PRO A 73 -8.38 -26.11 -12.68
CA PRO A 73 -9.09 -26.81 -11.62
C PRO A 73 -8.48 -28.18 -11.25
N ASP A 74 -7.56 -28.72 -12.06
CA ASP A 74 -6.89 -30.00 -11.81
C ASP A 74 -5.73 -29.88 -10.82
N SER A 75 -5.15 -28.68 -10.71
CA SER A 75 -4.10 -28.35 -9.74
C SER A 75 -4.62 -28.12 -8.31
N LEU A 76 -5.95 -27.96 -8.15
CA LEU A 76 -6.57 -27.54 -6.90
C LEU A 76 -6.97 -28.72 -6.01
N VAL A 77 -6.32 -28.82 -4.85
CA VAL A 77 -6.70 -29.79 -3.80
C VAL A 77 -7.74 -29.15 -2.85
N PRO A 78 -8.91 -29.78 -2.63
CA PRO A 78 -9.90 -29.24 -1.72
C PRO A 78 -9.44 -29.35 -0.26
N ILE A 79 -9.61 -28.28 0.51
CA ILE A 79 -9.30 -28.24 1.94
C ILE A 79 -10.34 -29.03 2.73
N VAL A 80 -11.61 -28.83 2.38
CA VAL A 80 -12.74 -29.43 3.09
C VAL A 80 -13.91 -29.65 2.13
N LYS A 81 -14.69 -30.70 2.42
CA LYS A 81 -16.00 -30.94 1.81
C LYS A 81 -17.07 -30.67 2.87
N LEU A 82 -18.02 -29.80 2.54
CA LEU A 82 -19.08 -29.33 3.42
C LEU A 82 -20.45 -29.80 2.92
N ALA A 83 -21.44 -29.78 3.81
CA ALA A 83 -22.82 -30.06 3.45
C ALA A 83 -23.35 -29.03 2.44
N LYS A 84 -24.32 -29.44 1.61
CA LYS A 84 -24.92 -28.62 0.53
C LYS A 84 -25.47 -27.27 0.99
N ASP A 85 -25.94 -27.18 2.23
CA ASP A 85 -26.58 -25.97 2.80
C ASP A 85 -25.61 -25.13 3.65
N SER A 86 -24.33 -25.48 3.68
CA SER A 86 -23.33 -24.71 4.40
C SER A 86 -23.14 -23.33 3.76
N ALA A 87 -23.10 -22.28 4.60
CA ALA A 87 -22.96 -20.89 4.19
C ALA A 87 -21.69 -20.23 4.76
N SER A 88 -20.92 -20.96 5.58
CA SER A 88 -19.72 -20.43 6.23
C SER A 88 -18.71 -21.51 6.54
N PHE A 89 -17.43 -21.14 6.52
CA PHE A 89 -16.32 -21.99 6.94
C PHE A 89 -15.24 -21.16 7.62
N THR A 90 -14.52 -21.76 8.56
CA THR A 90 -13.37 -21.11 9.22
C THR A 90 -12.12 -21.88 8.88
N ASP A 91 -11.20 -21.23 8.17
CA ASP A 91 -9.89 -21.79 7.88
C ASP A 91 -8.86 -21.36 8.94
N ASN A 92 -7.89 -22.23 9.21
CA ASN A 92 -6.76 -21.97 10.11
C ASN A 92 -5.46 -22.07 9.32
N VAL A 93 -4.87 -20.93 8.98
CA VAL A 93 -3.70 -20.86 8.12
C VAL A 93 -2.39 -20.90 8.92
N PRO A 94 -1.30 -21.47 8.37
CA PRO A 94 -0.04 -21.62 9.10
C PRO A 94 0.74 -20.30 9.28
N ASP A 95 0.59 -19.36 8.37
CA ASP A 95 1.37 -18.12 8.27
C ASP A 95 0.47 -16.87 8.06
N TYR A 96 1.09 -15.71 7.83
CA TYR A 96 0.42 -14.40 7.69
C TYR A 96 0.44 -13.89 6.24
N LYS A 97 0.53 -14.79 5.27
CA LYS A 97 0.48 -14.46 3.84
C LYS A 97 -0.94 -14.15 3.39
N ASP A 98 -1.05 -13.61 2.19
CA ASP A 98 -2.32 -13.40 1.52
C ASP A 98 -2.83 -14.73 0.94
N TYR A 99 -4.06 -15.09 1.31
CA TYR A 99 -4.73 -16.30 0.84
C TYR A 99 -5.96 -15.96 0.01
N TYR A 100 -6.15 -16.71 -1.06
CA TYR A 100 -7.32 -16.63 -1.94
C TYR A 100 -8.13 -17.90 -1.82
N TYR A 101 -9.45 -17.76 -1.87
CA TYR A 101 -10.38 -18.87 -1.68
C TYR A 101 -11.39 -18.96 -2.81
N ALA A 102 -11.76 -20.20 -3.13
CA ALA A 102 -12.85 -20.50 -4.04
C ALA A 102 -13.75 -21.59 -3.43
N VAL A 103 -15.04 -21.50 -3.70
CA VAL A 103 -16.02 -22.48 -3.27
C VAL A 103 -16.74 -23.02 -4.50
N ILE A 104 -16.68 -24.34 -4.67
CA ILE A 104 -17.22 -25.03 -5.84
C ILE A 104 -18.24 -26.07 -5.38
N ALA A 105 -19.35 -26.17 -6.10
CA ALA A 105 -20.35 -27.19 -5.83
C ALA A 105 -19.99 -28.54 -6.47
N LEU A 106 -20.26 -29.61 -5.72
CA LEU A 106 -20.18 -30.99 -6.18
C LEU A 106 -21.60 -31.49 -6.43
N THR A 107 -21.82 -32.03 -7.62
CA THR A 107 -23.10 -32.58 -8.08
C THR A 107 -22.97 -34.08 -8.32
N GLU A 108 -24.08 -34.79 -8.52
CA GLU A 108 -24.05 -36.22 -8.86
C GLU A 108 -23.27 -36.51 -10.16
N LYS A 109 -23.19 -35.53 -11.07
CA LYS A 109 -22.48 -35.63 -12.35
C LYS A 109 -21.00 -35.26 -12.27
N GLY A 110 -20.52 -34.82 -11.10
CA GLY A 110 -19.15 -34.38 -10.89
C GLY A 110 -19.04 -32.97 -10.32
N ARG A 111 -17.80 -32.48 -10.28
CA ARG A 111 -17.45 -31.14 -9.78
C ARG A 111 -17.84 -30.09 -10.83
N TYR A 112 -18.47 -29.01 -10.38
CA TYR A 112 -18.89 -27.92 -11.27
C TYR A 112 -17.77 -26.89 -11.42
N ASP A 113 -16.84 -27.13 -12.33
CA ASP A 113 -15.52 -26.47 -12.43
C ASP A 113 -15.56 -25.03 -12.98
N ILE A 114 -16.60 -24.27 -12.63
CA ILE A 114 -16.73 -22.86 -13.02
C ILE A 114 -16.30 -21.99 -11.83
N VAL A 115 -15.19 -21.28 -12.00
CA VAL A 115 -14.71 -20.27 -11.04
C VAL A 115 -14.85 -18.88 -11.65
N ILE A 116 -15.63 -18.04 -10.99
CA ILE A 116 -15.93 -16.67 -11.35
C ILE A 116 -15.42 -15.75 -10.24
N PRO A 117 -14.43 -14.89 -10.53
CA PRO A 117 -13.94 -13.92 -9.57
C PRO A 117 -15.07 -13.03 -9.03
N SER A 118 -15.04 -12.74 -7.74
CA SER A 118 -16.05 -11.98 -6.97
C SER A 118 -17.42 -12.65 -6.81
N VAL A 119 -17.65 -13.83 -7.38
CA VAL A 119 -18.91 -14.56 -7.21
C VAL A 119 -18.71 -15.76 -6.29
N ASN A 120 -17.86 -16.69 -6.71
CA ASN A 120 -17.50 -17.90 -5.95
C ASN A 120 -16.00 -18.03 -5.69
N ALA A 121 -15.19 -17.05 -6.13
CA ALA A 121 -13.80 -16.88 -5.71
C ALA A 121 -13.49 -15.46 -5.26
N THR A 122 -12.61 -15.30 -4.28
CA THR A 122 -12.16 -14.00 -3.77
C THR A 122 -11.13 -13.37 -4.73
N VAL A 123 -11.31 -12.11 -5.11
CA VAL A 123 -10.34 -11.37 -5.95
C VAL A 123 -9.17 -10.82 -5.13
N ASN A 124 -9.47 -10.31 -3.93
CA ASN A 124 -8.47 -9.76 -3.03
C ASN A 124 -8.03 -10.84 -2.05
N GLY A 125 -6.72 -10.96 -1.86
CA GLY A 125 -6.15 -11.86 -0.87
C GLY A 125 -6.52 -11.43 0.55
N VAL A 126 -6.79 -12.42 1.40
CA VAL A 126 -7.07 -12.20 2.82
C VAL A 126 -5.93 -12.77 3.63
N ARG A 127 -5.33 -11.91 4.46
CA ARG A 127 -4.31 -12.29 5.42
C ARG A 127 -4.84 -12.22 6.85
N PRO A 128 -4.43 -13.14 7.74
CA PRO A 128 -4.79 -13.06 9.15
C PRO A 128 -4.28 -11.78 9.78
N ARG A 129 -5.01 -11.27 10.78
CA ARG A 129 -4.55 -10.10 11.54
C ARG A 129 -3.31 -10.52 12.31
N LEU A 130 -2.19 -9.82 12.06
CA LEU A 130 -1.03 -9.98 12.92
C LEU A 130 -1.50 -9.76 14.37
N PRO A 131 -1.13 -10.63 15.31
CA PRO A 131 -1.31 -10.32 16.71
C PRO A 131 -0.66 -8.95 16.89
N ARG A 132 -1.44 -7.96 17.31
CA ARG A 132 -0.84 -6.78 17.91
C ARG A 132 0.01 -7.37 19.01
N LYS A 133 1.33 -7.41 18.83
CA LYS A 133 2.26 -7.51 19.94
C LYS A 133 1.67 -6.49 20.89
N ASN A 134 1.17 -6.94 22.05
CA ASN A 134 0.79 -6.02 23.10
C ASN A 134 1.93 -5.02 23.07
N ALA A 135 1.64 -3.78 22.63
CA ALA A 135 2.63 -2.72 22.71
C ALA A 135 2.93 -2.78 24.19
N ALA A 136 4.06 -3.41 24.51
CA ALA A 136 4.42 -3.74 25.87
C ALA A 136 4.61 -2.36 26.39
N LYS A 137 3.54 -1.84 27.02
CA LYS A 137 3.18 -0.42 27.16
C LYS A 137 4.45 0.34 26.94
N ASP A 138 4.66 0.87 25.72
CA ASP A 138 5.94 1.49 25.36
C ASP A 138 6.09 2.64 26.36
N THR A 139 6.71 2.28 27.47
CA THR A 139 7.09 3.14 28.58
C THR A 139 8.54 3.49 28.28
N SER A 140 8.87 3.67 27.00
CA SER A 140 9.82 4.69 26.63
C SER A 140 9.19 5.98 27.15
N ALA A 141 9.70 6.42 28.30
CA ALA A 141 9.32 7.62 29.03
C ALA A 141 9.53 8.93 28.20
N SER A 142 9.68 8.83 26.88
CA SER A 142 9.98 9.92 25.96
C SER A 142 8.79 10.40 25.13
N VAL A 143 7.60 9.77 25.21
CA VAL A 143 6.43 10.19 24.39
C VAL A 143 5.26 10.74 25.22
N GLN A 144 5.14 10.39 26.50
CA GLN A 144 4.13 11.00 27.38
C GLN A 144 4.82 11.79 28.48
N GLU A 145 4.65 13.11 28.46
CA GLU A 145 5.05 13.98 29.54
C GLU A 145 4.37 13.50 30.84
N LYS A 146 5.15 13.00 31.79
CA LYS A 146 4.64 12.57 33.11
C LYS A 146 4.16 13.83 33.83
N LEU A 147 2.84 14.07 33.81
CA LEU A 147 2.21 15.17 34.54
C LEU A 147 2.32 14.88 36.04
N TYR A 148 3.00 15.76 36.76
CA TYR A 148 3.15 15.67 38.22
C TYR A 148 1.96 16.36 38.89
N PRO A 149 1.38 15.77 39.95
CA PRO A 149 0.34 16.44 40.74
C PRO A 149 0.91 17.72 41.40
N GLU A 150 0.07 18.73 41.59
CA GLU A 150 0.46 20.02 42.19
C GLU A 150 1.19 19.82 43.53
N GLY A 151 2.39 20.39 43.65
CA GLY A 151 3.24 20.29 44.84
C GLY A 151 4.21 19.11 44.88
N ALA A 152 4.14 18.16 43.94
CA ALA A 152 5.11 17.07 43.86
C ALA A 152 6.42 17.51 43.19
N VAL A 153 7.55 17.13 43.78
CA VAL A 153 8.89 17.37 43.20
C VAL A 153 9.12 16.36 42.07
N ARG A 154 9.62 16.83 40.92
CA ARG A 154 9.91 15.94 39.78
C ARG A 154 11.02 14.96 40.15
N GLU A 155 10.86 13.69 39.79
CA GLU A 155 11.88 12.65 40.02
C GLU A 155 13.12 12.88 39.15
N THR A 156 12.92 13.42 37.94
CA THR A 156 13.99 13.80 37.03
C THR A 156 14.14 15.32 37.03
N PRO A 157 15.38 15.85 37.15
CA PRO A 157 15.61 17.27 36.93
C PRO A 157 15.11 17.65 35.53
N LEU A 158 14.73 18.92 35.34
CA LEU A 158 14.42 19.41 33.99
C LEU A 158 15.57 19.03 33.05
N PRO A 159 15.29 18.56 31.83
CA PRO A 159 16.28 18.59 30.77
C PRO A 159 16.73 20.05 30.65
N TYR A 160 17.99 20.32 31.01
CA TYR A 160 18.57 21.62 30.76
C TYR A 160 18.75 21.74 29.26
N ILE A 161 17.96 22.59 28.63
CA ILE A 161 18.33 23.15 27.33
C ILE A 161 19.30 24.27 27.67
N ASP A 162 20.58 24.07 27.35
CA ASP A 162 21.57 25.13 27.48
C ASP A 162 21.34 26.16 26.38
N LEU A 163 20.41 27.07 26.62
CA LEU A 163 20.01 28.11 25.65
C LEU A 163 21.01 29.26 25.61
N ILE A 164 21.97 29.30 26.54
CA ILE A 164 22.92 30.40 26.75
C ILE A 164 24.35 29.96 26.45
N GLU A 165 24.64 28.65 26.31
CA GLU A 165 25.89 28.17 25.72
C GLU A 165 25.86 28.35 24.19
N SER A 166 25.93 29.62 23.82
CA SER A 166 26.24 30.11 22.49
C SER A 166 27.40 29.33 21.88
N VAL A 167 27.15 28.62 20.78
CA VAL A 167 27.80 28.79 19.46
C VAL A 167 29.35 28.65 19.37
N ASN A 168 30.10 28.53 20.46
CA ASN A 168 31.56 28.63 20.47
C ASN A 168 32.32 27.49 21.15
N GLU A 169 31.65 26.51 21.75
CA GLU A 169 32.31 25.25 22.10
C GLU A 169 31.61 24.07 21.41
N ASN A 170 32.16 23.67 20.27
CA ASN A 170 31.91 22.38 19.62
C ASN A 170 32.40 21.20 20.48
N LYS A 171 32.01 21.12 21.77
CA LYS A 171 32.15 19.88 22.54
C LYS A 171 31.02 18.94 22.15
N ARG A 172 31.14 18.40 20.93
CA ARG A 172 30.42 17.21 20.50
C ARG A 172 30.57 16.18 21.61
N THR A 173 29.47 15.81 22.26
CA THR A 173 29.46 14.71 23.23
C THR A 173 30.00 13.46 22.53
N ALA A 174 31.27 13.16 22.77
CA ALA A 174 31.93 12.03 22.15
C ALA A 174 31.24 10.76 22.67
N MET A 175 30.63 9.99 21.76
CA MET A 175 30.02 8.72 22.09
C MET A 175 31.00 7.86 22.88
N GLY A 176 30.59 7.41 24.06
CA GLY A 176 31.42 6.61 24.95
C GLY A 176 31.96 5.36 24.24
N ARG A 177 33.17 4.93 24.59
CA ARG A 177 33.83 3.78 23.92
C ARG A 177 32.97 2.52 23.91
N SER A 178 32.22 2.27 25.00
CA SER A 178 31.28 1.16 25.12
C SER A 178 30.13 1.26 24.10
N ALA A 179 29.51 2.44 23.96
CA ALA A 179 28.44 2.68 23.01
C ALA A 179 28.93 2.54 21.55
N ARG A 180 30.14 3.00 21.24
CA ARG A 180 30.76 2.79 19.91
C ARG A 180 31.04 1.31 19.63
N ALA A 181 31.48 0.53 20.62
CA ALA A 181 31.75 -0.89 20.45
C ALA A 181 30.46 -1.68 20.19
N GLN A 182 29.40 -1.40 20.96
CA GLN A 182 28.07 -1.99 20.74
C GLN A 182 27.49 -1.61 19.37
N ALA A 183 27.60 -0.34 18.98
CA ALA A 183 27.17 0.11 17.65
C ALA A 183 27.88 -0.63 16.52
N ARG A 184 29.19 -0.88 16.65
CA ARG A 184 29.96 -1.67 15.66
C ARG A 184 29.53 -3.13 15.59
N LEU A 185 29.20 -3.75 16.73
CA LEU A 185 28.69 -5.12 16.78
C LEU A 185 27.31 -5.23 16.11
N LEU A 186 26.45 -4.23 16.30
CA LEU A 186 25.10 -4.17 15.72
C LEU A 186 25.09 -3.79 14.22
N ALA A 187 26.03 -2.95 13.79
CA ALA A 187 26.11 -2.50 12.40
C ALA A 187 26.51 -3.60 11.41
N GLY A 188 27.09 -4.72 11.90
CA GLY A 188 27.62 -5.78 11.04
C GLY A 188 28.85 -5.32 10.23
N SER A 189 29.65 -6.27 9.74
CA SER A 189 30.86 -6.00 8.94
C SER A 189 30.55 -5.59 7.51
N ALA A 190 29.51 -4.81 7.29
CA ALA A 190 29.12 -4.35 5.97
C ALA A 190 29.66 -2.94 5.79
N GLU A 191 30.91 -2.83 5.34
CA GLU A 191 31.24 -1.73 4.44
C GLU A 191 30.42 -1.99 3.16
N THR A 192 29.14 -1.62 3.20
CA THR A 192 28.32 -1.57 2.00
C THR A 192 29.02 -0.56 1.10
N MET A 193 29.66 -1.04 0.05
CA MET A 193 30.19 -0.18 -1.00
C MET A 193 28.97 0.47 -1.66
N HIS A 194 28.56 1.62 -1.14
CA HIS A 194 27.37 2.32 -1.61
C HIS A 194 27.62 2.70 -3.07
N LYS A 195 26.77 2.19 -3.95
CA LYS A 195 26.86 2.47 -5.39
C LYS A 195 26.12 3.77 -5.66
N MET A 196 26.80 4.71 -6.32
CA MET A 196 26.23 6.00 -6.70
C MET A 196 25.03 5.78 -7.65
N LEU A 197 23.93 6.50 -7.40
CA LEU A 197 22.73 6.40 -8.21
C LEU A 197 22.95 7.02 -9.60
N SER A 198 22.29 6.48 -10.61
CA SER A 198 22.25 7.05 -11.96
C SER A 198 21.24 8.21 -12.00
N PRO A 199 21.50 9.28 -12.78
CA PRO A 199 20.54 10.38 -12.95
C PRO A 199 19.19 9.84 -13.41
N TYR A 200 18.11 10.30 -12.78
CA TYR A 200 16.76 9.99 -13.17
C TYR A 200 16.15 11.18 -13.93
N VAL A 201 15.36 10.88 -14.96
CA VAL A 201 14.62 11.91 -15.71
C VAL A 201 13.18 11.44 -15.77
N PHE A 202 12.25 12.31 -15.39
CA PHE A 202 10.83 12.05 -15.44
C PHE A 202 10.36 11.83 -16.88
N GLU A 203 9.35 10.97 -17.08
CA GLU A 203 8.85 10.64 -18.42
C GLU A 203 8.27 11.87 -19.12
N GLU A 204 7.68 12.76 -18.33
CA GLU A 204 7.10 14.03 -18.75
C GLU A 204 8.14 14.99 -19.34
N ASP A 205 9.41 14.90 -18.91
CA ASP A 205 10.48 15.78 -19.35
C ASP A 205 11.36 15.14 -20.46
N LEU A 206 11.00 13.95 -20.96
CA LEU A 206 11.66 13.31 -22.11
C LEU A 206 11.20 13.90 -23.45
N ILE A 207 9.98 14.42 -23.49
CA ILE A 207 9.33 14.93 -24.71
C ILE A 207 9.17 16.44 -24.56
N SER A 208 9.40 17.19 -25.63
CA SER A 208 9.19 18.64 -25.62
C SER A 208 7.69 18.94 -25.44
N PRO A 209 7.28 19.65 -24.37
CA PRO A 209 5.88 19.99 -24.16
C PRO A 209 5.44 21.15 -25.07
N ASP A 210 4.12 21.34 -25.17
CA ASP A 210 3.48 22.33 -26.07
C ASP A 210 3.75 23.80 -25.66
N GLY A 211 4.23 24.05 -24.43
CA GLY A 211 4.62 25.37 -23.95
C GLY A 211 4.49 25.53 -22.44
N GLY A 212 4.64 26.77 -21.94
CA GLY A 212 4.42 27.13 -20.54
C GLY A 212 5.59 26.82 -19.60
N ASP A 213 5.28 26.63 -18.31
CA ASP A 213 6.28 26.37 -17.27
C ASP A 213 7.01 25.03 -17.49
N ASP A 214 6.32 24.03 -18.05
CA ASP A 214 6.89 22.72 -18.39
C ASP A 214 7.99 22.85 -19.47
N TYR A 215 7.78 23.72 -20.45
CA TYR A 215 8.78 23.98 -21.50
C TYR A 215 10.05 24.62 -20.95
N LEU A 216 9.91 25.55 -19.99
CA LEU A 216 11.07 26.19 -19.35
C LEU A 216 11.90 25.17 -18.58
N LEU A 217 11.25 24.28 -17.82
CA LEU A 217 11.94 23.19 -17.12
C LEU A 217 12.65 22.27 -18.12
N PHE A 218 11.96 21.86 -19.19
CA PHE A 218 12.52 21.04 -20.25
C PHE A 218 13.77 21.66 -20.89
N ASP A 219 13.73 22.96 -21.22
CA ASP A 219 14.87 23.68 -21.82
C ASP A 219 16.07 23.73 -20.87
N VAL A 220 15.83 24.03 -19.58
CA VAL A 220 16.88 23.99 -18.55
C VAL A 220 17.52 22.61 -18.45
N LEU A 221 16.72 21.54 -18.37
CA LEU A 221 17.23 20.16 -18.26
C LEU A 221 18.01 19.74 -19.49
N LYS A 222 17.51 20.05 -20.69
CA LYS A 222 18.16 19.73 -21.96
C LYS A 222 19.50 20.46 -22.14
N THR A 223 19.58 21.70 -21.69
CA THR A 223 20.79 22.52 -21.83
C THR A 223 21.86 22.20 -20.78
N THR A 224 21.45 21.83 -19.56
CA THR A 224 22.36 21.64 -18.41
C THR A 224 22.41 20.20 -17.91
N PHE A 225 21.32 19.67 -17.36
CA PHE A 225 21.25 18.38 -16.66
C PHE A 225 21.60 17.19 -17.56
N ILE A 226 21.02 17.12 -18.76
CA ILE A 226 21.31 16.07 -19.75
C ILE A 226 22.78 16.13 -20.20
N LYS A 227 23.36 17.34 -20.26
CA LYS A 227 24.79 17.55 -20.57
C LYS A 227 25.71 17.31 -19.36
N ARG A 228 25.16 16.86 -18.22
CA ARG A 228 25.86 16.62 -16.94
C ARG A 228 26.54 17.86 -16.36
N LYS A 229 26.06 19.05 -16.71
CA LYS A 229 26.54 20.32 -16.18
C LYS A 229 25.79 20.69 -14.91
N TYR A 230 26.01 19.93 -13.84
CA TYR A 230 25.20 20.04 -12.61
C TYR A 230 25.37 21.38 -11.87
N ALA A 231 26.52 22.05 -12.01
CA ALA A 231 26.73 23.39 -11.44
C ALA A 231 25.88 24.46 -12.14
N ASP A 232 25.80 24.39 -13.47
CA ASP A 232 24.96 25.29 -14.27
C ASP A 232 23.47 24.96 -14.05
N ALA A 233 23.13 23.67 -13.96
CA ALA A 233 21.77 23.19 -13.69
C ALA A 233 21.24 23.74 -12.36
N GLU A 234 22.04 23.71 -11.29
CA GLU A 234 21.67 24.27 -10.01
C GLU A 234 21.27 25.75 -10.12
N THR A 235 22.08 26.55 -10.81
CA THR A 235 21.85 28.00 -10.94
C THR A 235 20.55 28.29 -11.68
N GLU A 236 20.30 27.59 -12.80
CA GLU A 236 19.09 27.77 -13.60
C GLU A 236 17.84 27.20 -12.91
N LEU A 237 17.95 26.07 -12.20
CA LEU A 237 16.84 25.50 -11.42
C LEU A 237 16.46 26.39 -10.23
N LEU A 238 17.44 26.97 -9.52
CA LEU A 238 17.17 27.94 -8.45
C LEU A 238 16.47 29.19 -9.00
N ARG A 239 16.89 29.66 -10.18
CA ARG A 239 16.22 30.78 -10.86
C ARG A 239 14.77 30.45 -11.23
N LEU A 240 14.52 29.23 -11.69
CA LEU A 240 13.18 28.74 -11.99
C LEU A 240 12.31 28.70 -10.72
N LEU A 241 12.85 28.17 -9.62
CA LEU A 241 12.17 28.08 -8.32
C LEU A 241 11.95 29.43 -7.63
N ALA A 242 12.73 30.46 -7.96
CA ALA A 242 12.53 31.82 -7.46
C ALA A 242 11.28 32.49 -8.05
N THR A 243 10.77 31.97 -9.15
CA THR A 243 9.52 32.43 -9.78
C THR A 243 8.35 31.55 -9.38
N ASN A 244 7.14 32.11 -9.24
CA ASN A 244 5.95 31.32 -8.95
C ASN A 244 5.58 30.49 -10.19
N ARG A 245 5.54 29.16 -10.04
CA ARG A 245 5.29 28.17 -11.10
C ARG A 245 4.24 27.19 -10.62
N SER A 246 3.74 26.36 -11.54
CA SER A 246 2.86 25.26 -11.15
C SER A 246 3.53 24.36 -10.09
N GLU A 247 2.72 23.81 -9.19
CA GLU A 247 3.18 22.95 -8.09
C GLU A 247 3.88 21.69 -8.62
N ALA A 248 3.40 21.13 -9.73
CA ALA A 248 4.00 19.99 -10.40
C ALA A 248 5.42 20.32 -10.92
N VAL A 249 5.59 21.45 -11.61
CA VAL A 249 6.89 21.91 -12.13
C VAL A 249 7.84 22.22 -10.98
N THR A 250 7.34 22.85 -9.91
CA THR A 250 8.14 23.18 -8.73
C THR A 250 8.64 21.90 -8.05
N SER A 251 7.78 20.88 -7.93
CA SER A 251 8.17 19.60 -7.34
C SER A 251 9.22 18.87 -8.18
N ARG A 252 9.05 18.82 -9.51
CA ARG A 252 10.06 18.24 -10.42
C ARG A 252 11.37 19.03 -10.39
N ALA A 253 11.31 20.35 -10.47
CA ALA A 253 12.49 21.22 -10.42
C ALA A 253 13.28 21.06 -9.10
N ARG A 254 12.59 20.93 -7.96
CA ARG A 254 13.24 20.63 -6.67
C ARG A 254 13.89 19.25 -6.65
N PHE A 255 13.26 18.27 -7.28
CA PHE A 255 13.84 16.93 -7.41
C PHE A 255 15.16 16.97 -8.23
N TYR A 256 15.15 17.60 -9.40
CA TYR A 256 16.36 17.77 -10.23
C TYR A 256 17.44 18.61 -9.56
N LEU A 257 17.04 19.59 -8.73
CA LEU A 257 17.97 20.35 -7.91
C LEU A 257 18.67 19.43 -6.89
N GLY A 258 17.91 18.55 -6.22
CA GLY A 258 18.46 17.53 -5.31
C GLY A 258 19.43 16.58 -6.00
N GLU A 259 19.09 16.09 -7.18
CA GLU A 259 20.01 15.26 -7.97
C GLU A 259 21.28 16.04 -8.36
N SER A 260 21.14 17.30 -8.75
CA SER A 260 22.29 18.16 -9.10
C SER A 260 23.22 18.35 -7.90
N TYR A 261 22.68 18.57 -6.69
CA TYR A 261 23.46 18.62 -5.45
C TYR A 261 24.14 17.29 -5.12
N TYR A 262 23.45 16.17 -5.31
CA TYR A 262 23.99 14.84 -5.10
C TYR A 262 25.21 14.57 -5.99
N PHE A 263 25.11 14.87 -7.29
CA PHE A 263 26.23 14.69 -8.23
C PHE A 263 27.39 15.67 -7.99
N ARG A 264 27.13 16.82 -7.35
CA ARG A 264 28.17 17.75 -6.89
C ARG A 264 28.82 17.35 -5.57
N GLY A 265 28.32 16.31 -4.88
CA GLY A 265 28.80 15.87 -3.57
C GLY A 265 28.31 16.71 -2.40
N ASN A 266 27.35 17.62 -2.61
CA ASN A 266 26.73 18.39 -1.55
C ASN A 266 25.49 17.67 -1.03
N TYR A 267 25.71 16.61 -0.25
CA TYR A 267 24.64 15.73 0.19
C TYR A 267 23.66 16.38 1.18
N ALA A 268 24.10 17.38 1.96
CA ALA A 268 23.23 18.09 2.89
C ALA A 268 22.12 18.85 2.16
N ASP A 269 22.51 19.63 1.14
CA ASP A 269 21.56 20.39 0.33
C ASP A 269 20.73 19.48 -0.59
N ALA A 270 21.30 18.35 -1.03
CA ALA A 270 20.56 17.32 -1.75
C ALA A 270 19.39 16.77 -0.93
N VAL A 271 19.63 16.37 0.32
CA VAL A 271 18.57 15.86 1.22
C VAL A 271 17.48 16.91 1.41
N ASN A 272 17.85 18.17 1.66
CA ASN A 272 16.88 19.26 1.81
C ASN A 272 16.00 19.42 0.56
N ALA A 273 16.60 19.42 -0.63
CA ALA A 273 15.88 19.53 -1.89
C ALA A 273 14.92 18.34 -2.11
N PHE A 274 15.35 17.11 -1.81
CA PHE A 274 14.50 15.92 -1.90
C PHE A 274 13.36 15.91 -0.89
N LEU A 275 13.56 16.47 0.32
CA LEU A 275 12.49 16.58 1.32
C LEU A 275 11.33 17.46 0.82
N TYR A 276 11.62 18.56 0.13
CA TYR A 276 10.57 19.38 -0.48
C TYR A 276 9.86 18.70 -1.65
N ALA A 277 10.46 17.68 -2.27
CA ALA A 277 9.85 16.87 -3.31
C ALA A 277 9.21 15.58 -2.77
N ALA A 278 9.32 15.30 -1.47
CA ALA A 278 8.89 14.04 -0.87
C ALA A 278 7.37 13.88 -0.84
N ASP A 279 6.63 14.98 -0.73
CA ASP A 279 5.16 14.95 -0.77
C ASP A 279 4.65 14.53 -2.16
N ALA A 280 5.31 14.99 -3.23
CA ALA A 280 4.97 14.63 -4.61
C ALA A 280 5.50 13.25 -5.02
N TYR A 281 6.73 12.90 -4.59
CA TYR A 281 7.45 11.71 -5.03
C TYR A 281 8.04 10.89 -3.87
N PRO A 282 7.21 10.30 -2.99
CA PRO A 282 7.68 9.72 -1.73
C PRO A 282 8.65 8.54 -1.89
N SER A 283 8.43 7.67 -2.88
CA SER A 283 9.29 6.51 -3.13
C SER A 283 10.64 6.91 -3.72
N LEU A 284 10.64 7.82 -4.70
CA LEU A 284 11.85 8.33 -5.34
C LEU A 284 12.66 9.19 -4.38
N ALA A 285 12.02 10.17 -3.72
CA ALA A 285 12.69 11.03 -2.74
C ALA A 285 13.34 10.21 -1.64
N LYS A 286 12.65 9.21 -1.08
CA LYS A 286 13.23 8.32 -0.08
C LYS A 286 14.50 7.63 -0.57
N LYS A 287 14.47 7.03 -1.77
CA LYS A 287 15.63 6.35 -2.36
C LYS A 287 16.84 7.29 -2.50
N TRP A 288 16.61 8.52 -2.92
CA TRP A 288 17.66 9.52 -3.09
C TRP A 288 18.15 10.11 -1.76
N ILE A 289 17.27 10.30 -0.78
CA ILE A 289 17.62 10.71 0.58
C ILE A 289 18.49 9.64 1.23
N ASP A 290 18.07 8.37 1.20
CA ASP A 290 18.83 7.26 1.77
C ASP A 290 20.23 7.21 1.14
N SER A 291 20.33 7.30 -0.18
CA SER A 291 21.63 7.34 -0.85
C SER A 291 22.45 8.57 -0.50
N SER A 292 21.85 9.76 -0.41
CA SER A 292 22.56 10.99 -0.03
C SER A 292 23.13 10.89 1.39
N LEU A 293 22.37 10.30 2.32
CA LEU A 293 22.79 10.06 3.70
C LEU A 293 23.92 9.03 3.78
N ASP A 294 23.88 7.98 2.95
CA ASP A 294 24.95 6.98 2.85
C ASP A 294 26.30 7.61 2.46
N PHE A 295 26.29 8.57 1.53
CA PHE A 295 27.50 9.26 1.08
C PHE A 295 27.87 10.49 1.93
N MET A 296 26.99 10.92 2.84
CA MET A 296 27.24 12.02 3.74
C MET A 296 28.32 11.63 4.75
N GLN A 297 29.58 11.90 4.40
CA GLN A 297 30.68 11.74 5.34
C GLN A 297 30.46 12.72 6.49
N LEU A 298 30.17 12.18 7.68
CA LEU A 298 30.20 12.97 8.90
C LEU A 298 31.57 13.68 8.97
N PRO A 299 31.61 15.01 9.17
CA PRO A 299 32.86 15.75 9.18
C PRO A 299 33.84 15.07 10.13
N LYS A 300 34.94 14.56 9.56
CA LYS A 300 36.04 13.95 10.31
C LYS A 300 36.60 15.05 11.23
N ASN A 301 36.47 14.83 12.53
CA ASN A 301 37.20 15.59 13.55
C ASN A 301 38.68 15.25 13.49
#